data_AF-A0ABD2PJ96-F1
#
_entry.id   AF-A0ABD2PJ96-F1
#
_cell.length_a   1.000
_cell.length_b   1.000
_cell.length_c   1.000
_cell.angle_alpha   90.00
_cell.angle_beta   90.00
_cell.angle_gamma   90.00
#
_symmetry.space_group_name_H-M   'P 1'
#
loop_
_entity.id
_entity.type
_entity.pdbx_description
1 polymer ?
#
loop_
_entity_poly.entity_id
_entity_poly.type
_entity_poly.pdbx_seq_one_letter_code
_entity_poly.pdbx_strand_id
1 'polypeptide(L)'
;MNNSQMKLLDGWTMLHYAASSGFDEIVRVFLHFKADMFVTDKKNWNPLHYAIIEGHLNVVRTYVHHDRGSLHHVENTGDTCLHLACTRNNTDIFDLICNEDVSLIDKCNRLNQSPLHSAAIHNCHDIAHQLIERGANLNPCDEKGQTPLFLAVKNNSTATIQILLQENAMIDNHSLFITVEKNDLDALKILLRHMEGFQTLVNKRDDMGCTILHIAAQNGHRRVVKALLKEHPELLGKHDDARNTALHTAAEAGHVSVVKCLLMEKIEFNARNRSKKSALDLAALNGHLAIVQILVSKTEMTYESEVEISDMLNTALQSACESNQAKIVRFLLKKNADPSYIKDGTDYNALDLALDNDARYFT
;
A
#
# COMPACT_ATOMS: atom_id res chain seq x y z
N MET A 1 28.41 43.32 -24.23
CA MET A 1 27.22 42.53 -23.87
C MET A 1 27.69 41.41 -22.96
N ASN A 2 27.15 41.32 -21.75
CA ASN A 2 27.64 40.36 -20.76
C ASN A 2 27.13 38.96 -21.13
N ASN A 3 27.96 38.14 -21.79
CA ASN A 3 27.61 36.79 -22.24
C ASN A 3 27.27 35.80 -21.11
N SER A 4 27.43 36.22 -19.84
CA SER A 4 27.15 35.40 -18.65
C SER A 4 25.67 35.03 -18.47
N GLN A 5 24.75 35.69 -19.19
CA GLN A 5 23.30 35.43 -19.13
C GLN A 5 22.74 34.75 -20.40
N MET A 6 23.60 34.31 -21.32
CA MET A 6 23.14 33.63 -22.54
C MET A 6 22.45 32.31 -22.17
N LYS A 7 21.12 32.27 -22.35
CA LYS A 7 20.32 31.05 -22.19
C LYS A 7 20.48 30.18 -23.45
N LEU A 8 20.97 28.97 -23.25
CA LEU A 8 21.04 27.88 -24.23
C LEU A 8 19.68 27.17 -24.32
N LEU A 9 19.64 26.01 -24.98
CA LEU A 9 18.43 25.16 -25.05
C LEU A 9 17.86 24.92 -23.64
N ASP A 10 16.52 24.97 -23.55
CA ASP A 10 15.73 24.81 -22.31
C ASP A 10 15.94 25.84 -21.20
N GLY A 11 16.61 26.96 -21.50
CA GLY A 11 16.78 28.07 -20.56
C GLY A 11 18.03 27.95 -19.68
N TRP A 12 18.88 26.95 -19.93
CA TRP A 12 20.12 26.73 -19.21
C TRP A 12 21.15 27.81 -19.52
N THR A 13 21.84 28.30 -18.50
CA THR A 13 23.01 29.17 -18.64
C THR A 13 24.29 28.37 -18.48
N MET A 14 25.45 28.95 -18.84
CA MET A 14 26.75 28.33 -18.54
C MET A 14 26.93 28.03 -17.04
N LEU A 15 26.29 28.82 -16.17
CA LEU A 15 26.30 28.60 -14.73
C LEU A 15 25.52 27.33 -14.33
N HIS A 16 24.43 26.97 -15.03
CA HIS A 16 23.75 25.69 -14.83
C HIS A 16 24.66 24.51 -15.14
N TYR A 17 25.36 24.54 -16.29
CA TYR A 17 26.28 23.49 -16.68
C TYR A 17 27.46 23.36 -15.70
N ALA A 18 28.06 24.49 -15.31
CA ALA A 18 29.16 24.49 -14.35
C ALA A 18 28.73 23.94 -12.98
N ALA A 19 27.54 24.34 -12.49
CA ALA A 19 27.01 23.86 -11.22
C ALA A 19 26.62 22.38 -11.26
N SER A 20 25.91 21.95 -12.31
CA SER A 20 25.53 20.55 -12.53
C SER A 20 26.74 19.62 -12.72
N SER A 21 27.84 20.14 -13.25
CA SER A 21 29.09 19.37 -13.46
C SER A 21 30.05 19.45 -12.27
N GLY A 22 29.74 20.23 -11.24
CA GLY A 22 30.58 20.37 -10.05
C GLY A 22 31.85 21.21 -10.25
N PHE A 23 31.91 22.04 -11.29
CA PHE A 23 33.08 22.89 -11.57
C PHE A 23 33.09 24.14 -10.68
N ASP A 24 33.41 23.96 -9.40
CA ASP A 24 33.35 24.98 -8.36
C ASP A 24 34.24 26.20 -8.66
N GLU A 25 35.44 26.02 -9.20
CA GLU A 25 36.29 27.14 -9.64
C GLU A 25 35.64 27.96 -10.77
N ILE A 26 35.01 27.29 -11.74
CA ILE A 26 34.30 27.98 -12.84
C ILE A 26 33.08 28.72 -12.29
N VAL A 27 32.34 28.11 -11.36
CA VAL A 27 31.23 28.76 -10.65
C VAL A 27 31.72 30.02 -9.93
N ARG A 28 32.82 29.94 -9.16
CA ARG A 28 33.41 31.11 -8.46
C ARG A 28 33.76 32.23 -9.44
N VAL A 29 34.38 31.90 -10.57
CA VAL A 29 34.70 32.87 -11.63
C VAL A 29 33.42 33.52 -12.17
N PHE A 30 32.39 32.74 -12.49
CA PHE A 30 31.13 33.30 -12.98
C PHE A 30 30.45 34.22 -11.96
N LEU A 31 30.40 33.85 -10.68
CA LEU A 31 29.83 34.68 -9.62
C LEU A 31 30.66 35.95 -9.36
N HIS A 32 31.99 35.85 -9.45
CA HIS A 32 32.88 37.01 -9.39
C HIS A 32 32.56 38.04 -10.49
N PHE A 33 32.28 37.57 -11.72
CA PHE A 33 31.83 38.40 -12.84
C PHE A 33 30.32 38.69 -12.85
N LYS A 34 29.65 38.59 -11.69
CA LYS A 34 28.24 38.96 -11.49
C LYS A 34 27.26 38.18 -12.37
N ALA A 35 27.56 36.91 -12.69
CA ALA A 35 26.56 36.02 -13.23
C ALA A 35 25.39 35.90 -12.23
N ASP A 36 24.17 35.92 -12.75
CA ASP A 36 22.97 35.78 -11.94
C ASP A 36 22.85 34.33 -11.44
N MET A 37 23.01 34.12 -10.14
CA MET A 37 22.91 32.80 -9.51
C MET A 37 21.47 32.31 -9.35
N PHE A 38 20.48 33.19 -9.47
CA PHE A 38 19.05 32.89 -9.35
C PHE A 38 18.39 32.65 -10.71
N VAL A 39 19.17 32.63 -11.79
CA VAL A 39 18.65 32.36 -13.13
C VAL A 39 17.99 30.98 -13.17
N THR A 40 16.78 30.91 -13.73
CA THR A 40 16.03 29.65 -13.81
C THR A 40 15.81 29.15 -15.24
N ASP A 41 15.69 27.83 -15.34
CA ASP A 41 15.23 27.10 -16.51
C ASP A 41 13.69 27.07 -16.62
N LYS A 42 13.15 26.32 -17.59
CA LYS A 42 11.69 26.18 -17.78
C LYS A 42 10.95 25.47 -16.64
N LYS A 43 11.64 24.69 -15.81
CA LYS A 43 11.09 24.01 -14.63
C LYS A 43 11.21 24.85 -13.36
N ASN A 44 11.68 26.09 -13.49
CA ASN A 44 12.04 26.97 -12.38
C ASN A 44 13.23 26.43 -11.55
N TRP A 45 14.08 25.59 -12.15
CA TRP A 45 15.31 25.13 -11.52
C TRP A 45 16.41 26.16 -11.70
N ASN A 46 17.12 26.47 -10.62
CA ASN A 46 18.33 27.28 -10.68
C ASN A 46 19.57 26.36 -10.70
N PRO A 47 20.78 26.89 -10.97
CA PRO A 47 22.00 26.10 -10.94
C PRO A 47 22.28 25.40 -9.59
N LEU A 48 21.87 26.00 -8.47
CA LEU A 48 22.06 25.41 -7.13
C LEU A 48 21.28 24.11 -6.96
N HIS A 49 20.04 24.03 -7.47
CA HIS A 49 19.25 22.81 -7.44
C HIS A 49 19.97 21.65 -8.13
N TYR A 50 20.59 21.91 -9.28
CA TYR A 50 21.39 20.90 -9.99
C TYR A 50 22.65 20.53 -9.21
N ALA A 51 23.34 21.48 -8.58
CA ALA A 51 24.48 21.15 -7.72
C ALA A 51 24.10 20.26 -6.54
N ILE A 52 22.93 20.52 -5.92
CA ILE A 52 22.41 19.72 -4.79
C ILE A 52 22.08 18.30 -5.25
N ILE A 53 21.26 18.16 -6.30
CA ILE A 53 20.90 16.84 -6.83
C ILE A 53 22.13 16.08 -7.31
N GLU A 54 23.09 16.77 -7.93
CA GLU A 54 24.27 16.11 -8.46
C GLU A 54 25.31 15.78 -7.38
N GLY A 55 25.16 16.29 -6.15
CA GLY A 55 26.02 15.97 -5.03
C GLY A 55 27.27 16.85 -4.90
N HIS A 56 27.29 18.03 -5.53
CA HIS A 56 28.46 18.90 -5.62
C HIS A 56 28.60 19.85 -4.42
N LEU A 57 29.04 19.33 -3.28
CA LEU A 57 29.15 20.06 -2.01
C LEU A 57 29.90 21.40 -2.10
N ASN A 58 31.00 21.48 -2.85
CA ASN A 58 31.79 22.70 -2.99
C ASN A 58 31.07 23.79 -3.77
N VAL A 59 30.25 23.42 -4.75
CA VAL A 59 29.38 24.36 -5.47
C VAL A 59 28.30 24.88 -4.52
N VAL A 60 27.62 24.00 -3.77
CA VAL A 60 26.61 24.40 -2.79
C VAL A 60 27.21 25.37 -1.77
N ARG A 61 28.39 25.05 -1.21
CA ARG A 61 29.12 25.93 -0.28
C ARG A 61 29.40 27.30 -0.88
N THR A 62 29.82 27.33 -2.15
CA THR A 62 30.11 28.58 -2.87
C THR A 62 28.86 29.44 -3.00
N TYR A 63 27.71 28.86 -3.34
CA TYR A 63 26.43 29.59 -3.43
C TYR A 63 26.03 30.19 -2.08
N VAL A 64 26.06 29.39 -1.02
CA VAL A 64 25.69 29.84 0.33
C VAL A 64 26.62 30.95 0.83
N HIS A 65 27.93 30.85 0.57
CA HIS A 65 28.90 31.90 0.93
C HIS A 65 28.62 33.24 0.22
N HIS A 66 28.14 33.18 -1.03
CA HIS A 66 27.83 34.37 -1.81
C HIS A 66 26.51 35.01 -1.40
N ASP A 67 25.46 34.20 -1.20
CA ASP A 67 24.17 34.63 -0.71
C ASP A 67 23.44 33.46 -0.03
N ARG A 68 23.26 33.55 1.30
CA ARG A 68 22.51 32.55 2.08
C ARG A 68 21.05 32.44 1.61
N GLY A 69 20.48 33.50 1.03
CA GLY A 69 19.15 33.50 0.42
C GLY A 69 19.00 32.54 -0.76
N SER A 70 20.11 32.05 -1.34
CA SER A 70 20.11 31.06 -2.41
C SER A 70 19.37 29.76 -2.07
N LEU A 71 19.29 29.40 -0.78
CA LEU A 71 18.64 28.18 -0.29
C LEU A 71 17.10 28.21 -0.33
N HIS A 72 16.49 29.40 -0.45
CA HIS A 72 15.02 29.58 -0.36
C HIS A 72 14.29 29.51 -1.69
N HIS A 73 15.03 29.53 -2.80
CA HIS A 73 14.40 29.33 -4.10
C HIS A 73 13.83 27.92 -4.19
N VAL A 74 12.67 27.78 -4.84
CA VAL A 74 11.97 26.51 -5.00
C VAL A 74 11.61 26.30 -6.46
N GLU A 75 11.62 25.05 -6.90
CA GLU A 75 11.23 24.71 -8.27
C GLU A 75 9.68 24.63 -8.42
N ASN A 76 9.19 24.19 -9.58
CA ASN A 76 7.76 24.22 -9.91
C ASN A 76 6.85 23.38 -9.00
N THR A 77 7.34 22.30 -8.39
CA THR A 77 6.59 21.54 -7.36
C THR A 77 6.76 22.14 -5.96
N GLY A 78 7.62 23.13 -5.80
CA GLY A 78 7.89 23.81 -4.54
C GLY A 78 8.95 23.10 -3.69
N ASP A 79 9.69 22.16 -4.24
CA ASP A 79 10.74 21.46 -3.51
C ASP A 79 11.82 22.44 -3.06
N THR A 80 12.11 22.41 -1.76
CA THR A 80 13.23 23.15 -1.14
C THR A 80 14.54 22.40 -1.36
N CYS A 81 15.66 23.06 -1.08
CA CYS A 81 16.98 22.44 -1.12
C CYS A 81 17.08 21.13 -0.30
N LEU A 82 16.34 21.00 0.82
CA LEU A 82 16.32 19.77 1.62
C LEU A 82 15.53 18.63 0.96
N HIS A 83 14.43 18.92 0.25
CA HIS A 83 13.74 17.90 -0.55
C HIS A 83 14.66 17.34 -1.63
N LEU A 84 15.39 18.22 -2.31
CA LEU A 84 16.33 17.85 -3.37
C LEU A 84 17.51 17.02 -2.81
N ALA A 85 18.04 17.37 -1.65
CA ALA A 85 19.10 16.62 -0.98
C ALA A 85 18.70 15.16 -0.67
N CYS A 86 17.41 14.91 -0.44
CA CYS A 86 16.85 13.58 -0.26
C CYS A 86 16.85 12.72 -1.53
N THR A 87 17.25 13.20 -2.71
CA THR A 87 17.21 12.38 -3.94
C THR A 87 18.36 11.38 -4.02
N ARG A 88 19.53 11.73 -3.45
CA ARG A 88 20.76 10.91 -3.50
C ARG A 88 21.30 10.53 -2.13
N ASN A 89 20.53 10.72 -1.06
CA ASN A 89 20.95 10.49 0.32
C ASN A 89 22.29 11.19 0.66
N ASN A 90 22.53 12.40 0.13
CA ASN A 90 23.79 13.12 0.36
C ASN A 90 23.74 13.88 1.69
N THR A 91 24.23 13.24 2.75
CA THR A 91 24.24 13.75 4.12
C THR A 91 25.11 15.00 4.28
N ASP A 92 26.22 15.12 3.54
CA ASP A 92 27.11 16.28 3.66
C ASP A 92 26.44 17.58 3.16
N ILE A 93 25.72 17.48 2.04
CA ILE A 93 24.94 18.61 1.52
C ILE A 93 23.76 18.90 2.45
N PHE A 94 23.09 17.86 2.93
CA PHE A 94 22.00 18.01 3.89
C PHE A 94 22.46 18.73 5.16
N ASP A 95 23.58 18.31 5.76
CA ASP A 95 24.16 18.92 6.95
C ASP A 95 24.57 20.37 6.70
N LEU A 96 25.20 20.65 5.55
CA LEU A 96 25.53 22.03 5.18
C LEU A 96 24.28 22.90 5.11
N ILE A 97 23.21 22.45 4.44
CA ILE A 97 21.97 23.24 4.31
C ILE A 97 21.31 23.44 5.67
N CYS A 98 21.20 22.39 6.49
CA CYS A 98 20.56 22.47 7.81
C CYS A 98 21.33 23.34 8.80
N ASN A 99 22.66 23.29 8.79
CA ASN A 99 23.50 24.12 9.66
C ASN A 99 23.39 25.60 9.30
N GLU A 100 23.16 25.89 8.02
CA GLU A 100 22.94 27.24 7.55
C GLU A 100 21.53 27.70 7.88
N ASP A 101 20.49 26.91 7.59
CA ASP A 101 19.10 27.27 7.88
C ASP A 101 18.22 26.11 8.36
N VAL A 102 18.07 26.03 9.68
CA VAL A 102 17.18 25.09 10.39
C VAL A 102 15.70 25.25 10.02
N SER A 103 15.26 26.43 9.54
CA SER A 103 13.85 26.66 9.22
C SER A 103 13.34 25.84 8.02
N LEU A 104 14.26 25.22 7.26
CA LEU A 104 13.93 24.37 6.12
C LEU A 104 13.48 22.95 6.49
N ILE A 105 13.77 22.48 7.72
CA ILE A 105 13.57 21.08 8.15
C ILE A 105 12.15 20.57 7.91
N ASP A 106 11.14 21.38 8.26
CA ASP A 106 9.72 21.05 8.10
C ASP A 106 9.05 21.88 7.00
N LYS A 107 9.82 22.61 6.19
CA LYS A 107 9.25 23.46 5.16
C LYS A 107 8.64 22.59 4.07
N CYS A 108 7.32 22.65 3.89
CA CYS A 108 6.65 21.84 2.88
C CYS A 108 6.74 22.42 1.46
N ASN A 109 6.71 21.53 0.47
CA ASN A 109 6.51 21.86 -0.94
C ASN A 109 5.01 22.14 -1.26
N ARG A 110 4.66 22.29 -2.55
CA ARG A 110 3.27 22.58 -2.96
C ARG A 110 2.30 21.43 -2.74
N LEU A 111 2.79 20.19 -2.61
CA LEU A 111 1.99 19.01 -2.27
C LEU A 111 1.85 18.82 -0.75
N ASN A 112 2.23 19.82 0.04
CA ASN A 112 2.34 19.77 1.49
C ASN A 112 3.27 18.65 2.01
N GLN A 113 4.22 18.20 1.19
CA GLN A 113 5.21 17.22 1.58
C GLN A 113 6.37 17.94 2.25
N SER A 114 6.81 17.42 3.40
CA SER A 114 8.05 17.84 4.08
C SER A 114 9.27 17.09 3.52
N PRO A 115 10.51 17.54 3.81
CA PRO A 115 11.72 16.78 3.48
C PRO A 115 11.70 15.33 3.99
N LEU A 116 11.05 15.05 5.12
CA LEU A 116 10.92 13.68 5.65
C LEU A 116 10.05 12.79 4.73
N HIS A 117 9.05 13.35 4.04
CA HIS A 117 8.32 12.62 2.99
C HIS A 117 9.25 12.29 1.82
N SER A 118 10.10 13.23 1.37
CA SER A 118 11.06 12.95 0.30
C SER A 118 12.08 11.90 0.71
N ALA A 119 12.59 11.94 1.95
CA ALA A 119 13.48 10.92 2.48
C ALA A 119 12.80 9.53 2.49
N ALA A 120 11.52 9.46 2.87
CA ALA A 120 10.71 8.26 2.83
C ALA A 120 10.47 7.73 1.41
N ILE A 121 10.17 8.60 0.43
CA ILE A 121 9.98 8.20 -0.97
C ILE A 121 11.26 7.59 -1.55
N HIS A 122 12.42 8.20 -1.27
CA HIS A 122 13.70 7.82 -1.88
C HIS A 122 14.54 6.85 -1.02
N ASN A 123 13.99 6.35 0.09
CA ASN A 123 14.68 5.48 1.05
C ASN A 123 16.02 6.06 1.56
N CYS A 124 16.06 7.38 1.74
CA CYS A 124 17.23 8.12 2.22
C CYS A 124 17.27 8.09 3.74
N HIS A 125 17.63 6.92 4.26
CA HIS A 125 17.59 6.59 5.68
C HIS A 125 18.54 7.43 6.54
N ASP A 126 19.74 7.77 6.04
CA ASP A 126 20.66 8.64 6.79
C ASP A 126 20.09 10.06 6.93
N ILE A 127 19.56 10.62 5.83
CA ILE A 127 18.88 11.93 5.88
C ILE A 127 17.61 11.86 6.75
N ALA A 128 16.84 10.77 6.68
CA ALA A 128 15.68 10.59 7.55
C ALA A 128 16.10 10.62 9.04
N HIS A 129 17.16 9.91 9.42
CA HIS A 129 17.71 9.96 10.78
C HIS A 129 18.11 11.39 11.17
N GLN A 130 18.86 12.06 10.30
CA GLN A 130 19.34 13.43 10.52
C GLN A 130 18.21 14.46 10.64
N LEU A 131 17.11 14.29 9.90
CA LEU A 131 15.90 15.12 10.02
C LEU A 131 15.27 14.92 11.40
N ILE A 132 15.11 13.67 11.83
CA ILE A 132 14.46 13.34 13.10
C ILE A 132 15.29 13.81 14.30
N GLU A 133 16.61 13.60 14.28
CA GLU A 133 17.53 14.11 15.31
C GLU A 133 17.46 15.64 15.46
N ARG A 134 17.13 16.35 14.38
CA ARG A 134 16.97 17.81 14.37
C ARG A 134 15.54 18.27 14.65
N GLY A 135 14.66 17.37 15.07
CA GLY A 135 13.31 17.67 15.51
C GLY A 135 12.29 17.84 14.39
N ALA A 136 12.53 17.25 13.21
CA ALA A 136 11.52 17.19 12.15
C ALA A 136 10.23 16.56 12.68
N ASN A 137 9.09 17.10 12.24
CA ASN A 137 7.81 16.47 12.52
C ASN A 137 7.80 15.06 11.90
N LEU A 138 7.55 14.04 12.73
CA LEU A 138 7.47 12.63 12.32
C LEU A 138 6.19 12.31 11.54
N ASN A 139 5.10 13.03 11.82
CA ASN A 139 3.76 12.73 11.31
C ASN A 139 3.09 13.89 10.54
N PRO A 140 3.81 14.64 9.67
CA PRO A 140 3.16 15.59 8.79
C PRO A 140 2.30 14.83 7.78
N CYS A 141 1.21 15.44 7.35
CA CYS A 141 0.35 14.89 6.32
C CYS A 141 0.51 15.71 5.04
N ASP A 142 0.73 15.04 3.91
CA ASP A 142 0.67 15.67 2.59
C ASP A 142 -0.78 16.06 2.20
N GLU A 143 -0.97 16.62 1.00
CA GLU A 143 -2.31 16.99 0.49
C GLU A 143 -3.31 15.82 0.44
N LYS A 144 -2.84 14.58 0.42
CA LYS A 144 -3.65 13.35 0.40
C LYS A 144 -3.81 12.74 1.79
N GLY A 145 -3.33 13.40 2.84
CA GLY A 145 -3.35 12.86 4.20
C GLY A 145 -2.29 11.78 4.45
N GLN A 146 -1.29 11.65 3.57
CA GLN A 146 -0.26 10.60 3.66
C GLN A 146 0.89 11.06 4.54
N THR A 147 1.32 10.20 5.46
CA THR A 147 2.47 10.44 6.35
C THR A 147 3.79 10.01 5.69
N PRO A 148 4.96 10.45 6.21
CA PRO A 148 6.24 9.90 5.76
C PRO A 148 6.33 8.40 5.93
N LEU A 149 5.82 7.83 7.03
CA LEU A 149 5.78 6.38 7.24
C LEU A 149 4.93 5.68 6.17
N PHE A 150 3.75 6.22 5.83
CA PHE A 150 2.93 5.68 4.76
C PHE A 150 3.68 5.66 3.42
N LEU A 151 4.38 6.75 3.06
CA LEU A 151 5.15 6.80 1.82
C LEU A 151 6.35 5.86 1.84
N ALA A 152 7.01 5.69 2.99
CA ALA A 152 8.10 4.73 3.15
C ALA A 152 7.61 3.30 2.92
N VAL A 153 6.47 2.93 3.53
CA VAL A 153 5.81 1.64 3.31
C VAL A 153 5.40 1.47 1.84
N LYS A 154 4.77 2.49 1.25
CA LYS A 154 4.31 2.43 -0.14
C LYS A 154 5.47 2.25 -1.13
N ASN A 155 6.65 2.78 -0.86
CA ASN A 155 7.82 2.66 -1.74
C ASN A 155 8.80 1.54 -1.33
N ASN A 156 8.43 0.70 -0.34
CA ASN A 156 9.28 -0.36 0.20
C ASN A 156 10.64 0.17 0.72
N SER A 157 10.64 1.36 1.32
CA SER A 157 11.81 2.04 1.87
C SER A 157 12.16 1.48 3.25
N THR A 158 12.55 0.20 3.30
CA THR A 158 12.70 -0.60 4.53
C THR A 158 13.58 0.05 5.60
N ALA A 159 14.69 0.68 5.21
CA ALA A 159 15.59 1.34 6.17
C ALA A 159 14.91 2.57 6.79
N THR A 160 14.24 3.39 5.98
CA THR A 160 13.48 4.53 6.48
C THR A 160 12.28 4.10 7.32
N ILE A 161 11.58 3.00 6.98
CA ILE A 161 10.49 2.43 7.81
C ILE A 161 11.03 2.09 9.21
N GLN A 162 12.18 1.42 9.31
CA GLN A 162 12.77 1.04 10.59
C GLN A 162 13.10 2.26 11.45
N ILE A 163 13.75 3.27 10.87
CA ILE A 163 14.12 4.50 11.59
C ILE A 163 12.87 5.24 12.09
N LEU A 164 11.87 5.44 11.23
CA LEU A 164 10.63 6.12 11.61
C LEU A 164 9.93 5.40 12.78
N LEU A 165 9.89 4.07 12.75
CA LEU A 165 9.24 3.29 13.81
C LEU A 165 10.05 3.19 15.10
N GLN A 166 11.38 3.24 15.03
CA GLN A 166 12.25 3.36 16.22
C GLN A 166 11.99 4.67 16.96
N GLU A 167 11.72 5.73 16.21
CA GLU A 167 11.41 7.07 16.72
C GLU A 167 9.91 7.27 16.98
N ASN A 168 9.14 6.17 17.06
CA ASN A 168 7.70 6.16 17.37
C ASN A 168 6.83 6.98 16.39
N ALA A 169 7.18 7.01 15.10
CA ALA A 169 6.27 7.51 14.07
C ALA A 169 4.91 6.79 14.16
N MET A 170 3.83 7.55 14.03
CA MET A 170 2.48 7.06 14.19
C MET A 170 2.15 6.13 13.03
N ILE A 171 1.76 4.90 13.34
CA ILE A 171 1.30 3.96 12.34
C ILE A 171 -0.17 4.19 12.06
N ASP A 172 -0.50 4.54 10.83
CA ASP A 172 -1.87 4.71 10.38
C ASP A 172 -2.46 3.43 9.76
N ASN A 173 -3.79 3.37 9.67
CA ASN A 173 -4.51 2.26 9.05
C ASN A 173 -4.07 2.05 7.60
N HIS A 174 -3.91 3.14 6.85
CA HIS A 174 -3.60 3.08 5.42
C HIS A 174 -2.27 2.35 5.17
N SER A 175 -1.27 2.55 6.04
CA SER A 175 0.03 1.90 6.00
C SER A 175 -0.09 0.39 6.22
N LEU A 176 -0.93 -0.05 7.16
CA LEU A 176 -1.20 -1.49 7.35
C LEU A 176 -1.91 -2.10 6.14
N PHE A 177 -2.96 -1.43 5.66
CA PHE A 177 -3.76 -1.94 4.54
C PHE A 177 -2.92 -2.07 3.27
N ILE A 178 -2.15 -1.03 2.91
CA ILE A 178 -1.31 -1.08 1.70
C ILE A 178 -0.21 -2.13 1.80
N THR A 179 0.35 -2.35 2.99
CA THR A 179 1.34 -3.42 3.23
C THR A 179 0.75 -4.79 2.94
N VAL A 180 -0.48 -5.03 3.41
CA VAL A 180 -1.18 -6.29 3.19
C VAL A 180 -1.60 -6.44 1.73
N GLU A 181 -2.15 -5.39 1.12
CA GLU A 181 -2.56 -5.38 -0.28
C GLU A 181 -1.39 -5.77 -1.21
N LYS A 182 -0.22 -5.18 -0.96
CA LYS A 182 1.03 -5.44 -1.70
C LYS A 182 1.73 -6.75 -1.37
N ASN A 183 1.23 -7.53 -0.41
CA ASN A 183 1.86 -8.76 0.08
C ASN A 183 3.28 -8.54 0.66
N ASP A 184 3.53 -7.36 1.24
CA ASP A 184 4.83 -7.07 1.86
C ASP A 184 4.86 -7.62 3.29
N LEU A 185 5.26 -8.88 3.39
CA LEU A 185 5.35 -9.59 4.67
C LEU A 185 6.41 -8.99 5.60
N ASP A 186 7.47 -8.40 5.06
CA ASP A 186 8.59 -7.92 5.87
C ASP A 186 8.23 -6.56 6.49
N ALA A 187 7.68 -5.63 5.70
CA ALA A 187 7.09 -4.41 6.24
C ALA A 187 5.97 -4.73 7.23
N LEU A 188 5.11 -5.72 6.96
CA LEU A 188 4.04 -6.11 7.89
C LEU A 188 4.59 -6.54 9.25
N LYS A 189 5.61 -7.41 9.25
CA LYS A 189 6.24 -7.87 10.50
C LYS A 189 6.90 -6.72 11.26
N ILE A 190 7.54 -5.79 10.55
CA ILE A 190 8.14 -4.61 11.17
C ILE A 190 7.04 -3.76 11.82
N LEU A 191 5.96 -3.44 11.09
CA LEU A 191 4.84 -2.66 11.62
C LEU A 191 4.20 -3.34 12.83
N LEU A 192 3.88 -4.64 12.75
CA LEU A 192 3.25 -5.37 13.85
C LEU A 192 4.12 -5.43 15.13
N ARG A 193 5.45 -5.53 15.00
CA ARG A 193 6.35 -5.52 16.17
C ARG A 193 6.38 -4.18 16.89
N HIS A 194 6.28 -3.08 16.16
CA HIS A 194 6.25 -1.73 16.72
C HIS A 194 4.83 -1.30 17.17
N MET A 195 3.82 -2.18 17.02
CA MET A 195 2.44 -1.95 17.45
C MET A 195 2.11 -2.48 18.85
N GLU A 196 3.06 -3.02 19.62
CA GLU A 196 2.78 -3.51 20.97
C GLU A 196 2.13 -2.41 21.84
N GLY A 197 0.83 -2.56 22.13
CA GLY A 197 -0.01 -1.57 22.82
C GLY A 197 -1.15 -0.95 21.99
N PHE A 198 -1.14 -1.08 20.66
CA PHE A 198 -2.10 -0.46 19.73
C PHE A 198 -2.95 -1.49 18.96
N GLN A 199 -3.40 -2.56 19.64
CA GLN A 199 -4.30 -3.61 19.09
C GLN A 199 -5.57 -3.08 18.40
N THR A 200 -5.93 -1.81 18.64
CA THR A 200 -7.07 -1.14 18.00
C THR A 200 -6.90 -0.98 16.49
N LEU A 201 -5.67 -0.84 15.97
CA LEU A 201 -5.44 -0.51 14.55
C LEU A 201 -5.68 -1.73 13.64
N VAL A 202 -5.19 -2.90 14.05
CA VAL A 202 -5.33 -4.16 13.30
C VAL A 202 -6.79 -4.55 13.07
N ASN A 203 -7.69 -4.13 13.97
CA ASN A 203 -9.13 -4.36 13.88
C ASN A 203 -9.90 -3.28 13.11
N LYS A 204 -9.22 -2.24 12.62
CA LYS A 204 -9.86 -1.20 11.82
C LYS A 204 -10.31 -1.76 10.49
N ARG A 205 -11.35 -1.12 9.97
CA ARG A 205 -12.05 -1.49 8.76
C ARG A 205 -11.87 -0.38 7.74
N ASP A 206 -11.74 -0.76 6.48
CA ASP A 206 -11.85 0.19 5.37
C ASP A 206 -13.30 0.60 5.12
N ASP A 207 -13.54 1.33 4.03
CA ASP A 207 -14.85 1.85 3.64
C ASP A 207 -15.86 0.75 3.27
N MET A 208 -15.43 -0.50 3.05
CA MET A 208 -16.28 -1.67 2.81
C MET A 208 -16.49 -2.52 4.07
N GLY A 209 -15.97 -2.07 5.21
CA GLY A 209 -15.99 -2.83 6.45
C GLY A 209 -14.90 -3.91 6.51
N CYS A 210 -14.04 -4.05 5.50
CA CYS A 210 -13.03 -5.09 5.43
C CYS A 210 -11.90 -4.83 6.42
N THR A 211 -11.52 -5.86 7.18
CA THR A 211 -10.26 -5.85 7.95
C THR A 211 -9.09 -6.26 7.06
N ILE A 212 -7.85 -6.03 7.52
CA ILE A 212 -6.67 -6.49 6.79
C ILE A 212 -6.63 -8.01 6.55
N LEU A 213 -7.30 -8.82 7.39
CA LEU A 213 -7.42 -10.26 7.12
C LEU A 213 -8.31 -10.54 5.89
N HIS A 214 -9.38 -9.76 5.68
CA HIS A 214 -10.24 -9.89 4.51
C HIS A 214 -9.44 -9.57 3.24
N ILE A 215 -8.67 -8.47 3.24
CA ILE A 215 -7.83 -8.06 2.10
C ILE A 215 -6.77 -9.13 1.80
N ALA A 216 -6.06 -9.63 2.82
CA ALA A 216 -5.08 -10.70 2.66
C ALA A 216 -5.70 -11.98 2.08
N ALA A 217 -6.92 -12.30 2.51
CA ALA A 217 -7.63 -13.49 2.09
C ALA A 217 -8.16 -13.37 0.66
N GLN A 218 -8.74 -12.21 0.31
CA GLN A 218 -9.24 -11.88 -1.02
C GLN A 218 -8.13 -11.85 -2.08
N ASN A 219 -6.91 -11.44 -1.72
CA ASN A 219 -5.77 -11.39 -2.64
C ASN A 219 -4.91 -12.65 -2.64
N GLY A 220 -5.23 -13.65 -1.80
CA GLY A 220 -4.55 -14.93 -1.80
C GLY A 220 -3.20 -14.96 -1.06
N HIS A 221 -2.94 -13.96 -0.22
CA HIS A 221 -1.66 -13.74 0.46
C HIS A 221 -1.48 -14.67 1.66
N ARG A 222 -1.35 -15.98 1.42
CA ARG A 222 -1.27 -17.02 2.46
C ARG A 222 -0.26 -16.73 3.56
N ARG A 223 0.93 -16.20 3.22
CA ARG A 223 1.98 -15.91 4.22
C ARG A 223 1.58 -14.76 5.15
N VAL A 224 0.91 -13.73 4.59
CA VAL A 224 0.34 -12.62 5.36
C VAL A 224 -0.80 -13.12 6.24
N VAL A 225 -1.73 -13.91 5.70
CA VAL A 225 -2.81 -14.54 6.49
C VAL A 225 -2.26 -15.30 7.69
N LYS A 226 -1.22 -16.14 7.50
CA LYS A 226 -0.55 -16.85 8.60
C LYS A 226 0.06 -15.91 9.63
N ALA A 227 0.75 -14.86 9.19
CA ALA A 227 1.39 -13.91 10.10
C ALA A 227 0.35 -13.14 10.92
N LEU A 228 -0.72 -12.67 10.27
CA LEU A 228 -1.83 -11.98 10.94
C LEU A 228 -2.50 -12.87 11.98
N LEU A 229 -2.85 -14.11 11.64
CA LEU A 229 -3.56 -15.00 12.57
C LEU A 229 -2.69 -15.52 13.72
N LYS A 230 -1.37 -15.60 13.52
CA LYS A 230 -0.43 -15.98 14.58
C LYS A 230 -0.40 -14.94 15.70
N GLU A 231 -0.39 -13.65 15.35
CA GLU A 231 -0.30 -12.55 16.32
C GLU A 231 -1.69 -12.01 16.73
N HIS A 232 -2.68 -12.11 15.84
CA HIS A 232 -4.02 -11.54 15.97
C HIS A 232 -5.14 -12.53 15.58
N PRO A 233 -5.32 -13.64 16.34
CA PRO A 233 -6.35 -14.64 16.06
C PRO A 233 -7.78 -14.08 16.16
N GLU A 234 -8.01 -12.97 16.84
CA GLU A 234 -9.31 -12.31 16.95
C GLU A 234 -9.88 -11.79 15.62
N LEU A 235 -9.03 -11.59 14.61
CA LEU A 235 -9.44 -11.17 13.27
C LEU A 235 -10.32 -12.20 12.56
N LEU A 236 -10.19 -13.46 12.97
CA LEU A 236 -10.79 -14.61 12.32
C LEU A 236 -12.33 -14.58 12.37
N GLY A 237 -12.90 -14.05 13.46
CA GLY A 237 -14.34 -13.89 13.66
C GLY A 237 -14.89 -12.53 13.23
N LYS A 238 -14.09 -11.67 12.57
CA LYS A 238 -14.56 -10.39 12.07
C LYS A 238 -15.27 -10.56 10.73
N HIS A 239 -16.18 -9.63 10.46
CA HIS A 239 -16.92 -9.58 9.22
C HIS A 239 -16.85 -8.20 8.57
N ASP A 240 -16.87 -8.17 7.25
CA ASP A 240 -17.09 -6.95 6.46
C ASP A 240 -18.54 -6.45 6.55
N ASP A 241 -18.86 -5.39 5.80
CA ASP A 241 -20.21 -4.83 5.78
C ASP A 241 -21.23 -5.77 5.13
N ALA A 242 -20.82 -6.66 4.23
CA ALA A 242 -21.67 -7.72 3.67
C ALA A 242 -21.82 -8.93 4.61
N ARG A 243 -21.26 -8.88 5.82
CA ARG A 243 -21.15 -9.99 6.77
C ARG A 243 -20.29 -11.17 6.27
N ASN A 244 -19.45 -10.98 5.26
CA ASN A 244 -18.47 -11.98 4.85
C ASN A 244 -17.39 -12.11 5.92
N THR A 245 -16.93 -13.34 6.15
CA THR A 245 -15.66 -13.61 6.87
C THR A 245 -14.50 -13.64 5.88
N ALA A 246 -13.26 -13.69 6.38
CA ALA A 246 -12.09 -13.95 5.53
C ALA A 246 -12.18 -15.28 4.76
N LEU A 247 -12.93 -16.27 5.25
CA LEU A 247 -13.16 -17.52 4.50
C LEU A 247 -14.08 -17.28 3.28
N HIS A 248 -15.11 -16.44 3.42
CA HIS A 248 -15.98 -16.07 2.31
C HIS A 248 -15.18 -15.40 1.20
N THR A 249 -14.37 -14.38 1.54
CA THR A 249 -13.58 -13.64 0.54
C THR A 249 -12.52 -14.53 -0.13
N ALA A 250 -11.85 -15.42 0.61
CA ALA A 250 -10.92 -16.39 0.04
C ALA A 250 -11.60 -17.42 -0.87
N ALA A 251 -12.81 -17.85 -0.51
CA ALA A 251 -13.58 -18.83 -1.27
C ALA A 251 -14.14 -18.24 -2.56
N GLU A 252 -14.66 -17.01 -2.50
CA GLU A 252 -15.13 -16.23 -3.65
C GLU A 252 -13.99 -15.95 -4.64
N ALA A 253 -12.83 -15.52 -4.14
CA ALA A 253 -11.66 -15.21 -4.97
C ALA A 253 -10.89 -16.44 -5.47
N GLY A 254 -11.21 -17.65 -5.01
CA GLY A 254 -10.59 -18.88 -5.52
C GLY A 254 -9.23 -19.25 -4.90
N HIS A 255 -8.90 -18.69 -3.74
CA HIS A 255 -7.59 -18.87 -3.13
C HIS A 255 -7.49 -20.13 -2.25
N VAL A 256 -7.34 -21.28 -2.91
CA VAL A 256 -7.24 -22.63 -2.28
C VAL A 256 -6.27 -22.67 -1.10
N SER A 257 -5.09 -22.04 -1.24
CA SER A 257 -4.05 -22.12 -0.21
C SER A 257 -4.35 -21.27 1.03
N VAL A 258 -5.16 -20.21 0.87
CA VAL A 258 -5.70 -19.41 1.99
C VAL A 258 -6.85 -20.15 2.65
N VAL A 259 -7.79 -20.72 1.87
CA VAL A 259 -8.89 -21.53 2.41
C VAL A 259 -8.37 -22.66 3.30
N LYS A 260 -7.39 -23.44 2.81
CA LYS A 260 -6.75 -24.48 3.62
C LYS A 260 -6.13 -23.93 4.91
N CYS A 261 -5.53 -22.74 4.85
CA CYS A 261 -4.93 -22.10 6.01
C CYS A 261 -6.00 -21.70 7.04
N LEU A 262 -7.09 -21.07 6.61
CA LEU A 262 -8.18 -20.64 7.49
C LEU A 262 -8.90 -21.83 8.13
N LEU A 263 -9.09 -22.94 7.41
CA LEU A 263 -9.75 -24.16 7.92
C LEU A 263 -8.91 -24.97 8.92
N MET A 264 -7.61 -24.65 9.06
CA MET A 264 -6.77 -25.20 10.14
C MET A 264 -7.03 -24.49 11.47
N GLU A 265 -7.55 -23.27 11.42
CA GLU A 265 -7.93 -22.51 12.62
C GLU A 265 -9.34 -22.92 13.09
N LYS A 266 -9.68 -22.58 14.34
CA LYS A 266 -11.00 -22.86 14.94
C LYS A 266 -12.08 -21.90 14.41
N ILE A 267 -12.39 -21.98 13.12
CA ILE A 267 -13.41 -21.14 12.47
C ILE A 267 -14.78 -21.79 12.37
N GLU A 268 -15.81 -20.94 12.48
CA GLU A 268 -17.15 -21.25 11.99
C GLU A 268 -17.15 -21.10 10.45
N PHE A 269 -16.93 -22.21 9.74
CA PHE A 269 -16.81 -22.20 8.27
C PHE A 269 -18.16 -22.24 7.54
N ASN A 270 -19.25 -22.54 8.24
CA ASN A 270 -20.62 -22.59 7.72
C ASN A 270 -21.41 -21.29 7.94
N ALA A 271 -20.76 -20.24 8.48
CA ALA A 271 -21.37 -18.93 8.64
C ALA A 271 -21.97 -18.43 7.31
N ARG A 272 -23.10 -17.71 7.39
CA ARG A 272 -23.78 -17.13 6.23
C ARG A 272 -23.67 -15.61 6.24
N ASN A 273 -23.37 -15.02 5.08
CA ASN A 273 -23.29 -13.58 4.88
C ASN A 273 -24.69 -12.93 4.76
N ARG A 274 -24.78 -11.61 4.47
CA ARG A 274 -26.05 -10.89 4.32
C ARG A 274 -26.94 -11.45 3.20
N SER A 275 -26.34 -12.02 2.16
CA SER A 275 -27.04 -12.69 1.05
C SER A 275 -27.41 -14.15 1.38
N LYS A 276 -27.28 -14.57 2.65
CA LYS A 276 -27.50 -15.93 3.13
C LYS A 276 -26.58 -16.98 2.47
N LYS A 277 -25.49 -16.57 1.82
CA LYS A 277 -24.52 -17.47 1.18
C LYS A 277 -23.38 -17.78 2.16
N SER A 278 -22.97 -19.03 2.22
CA SER A 278 -21.78 -19.52 2.93
C SER A 278 -20.55 -19.45 2.02
N ALA A 279 -19.36 -19.70 2.59
CA ALA A 279 -18.13 -19.82 1.79
C ALA A 279 -18.21 -20.95 0.74
N LEU A 280 -18.92 -22.05 1.05
CA LEU A 280 -19.16 -23.14 0.10
C LEU A 280 -20.02 -22.66 -1.08
N ASP A 281 -21.07 -21.89 -0.80
CA ASP A 281 -21.95 -21.34 -1.83
C ASP A 281 -21.20 -20.37 -2.75
N LEU A 282 -20.36 -19.48 -2.19
CA LEU A 282 -19.55 -18.54 -2.97
C LEU A 282 -18.50 -19.25 -3.85
N ALA A 283 -17.86 -20.30 -3.34
CA ALA A 283 -16.95 -21.12 -4.13
C ALA A 283 -17.67 -21.87 -5.26
N ALA A 284 -18.89 -22.36 -4.98
CA ALA A 284 -19.72 -23.04 -5.95
C ALA A 284 -20.20 -22.09 -7.06
N LEU A 285 -20.67 -20.89 -6.69
CA LEU A 285 -21.09 -19.82 -7.61
C LEU A 285 -19.94 -19.43 -8.57
N ASN A 286 -18.74 -19.21 -8.02
CA ASN A 286 -17.59 -18.72 -8.79
C ASN A 286 -16.76 -19.82 -9.48
N GLY A 287 -17.21 -21.08 -9.44
CA GLY A 287 -16.56 -22.17 -10.21
C GLY A 287 -15.30 -22.76 -9.58
N HIS A 288 -15.04 -22.51 -8.30
CA HIS A 288 -13.83 -22.96 -7.59
C HIS A 288 -13.93 -24.40 -7.08
N LEU A 289 -13.96 -25.37 -7.99
CA LEU A 289 -14.16 -26.80 -7.69
C LEU A 289 -13.22 -27.34 -6.59
N ALA A 290 -11.94 -26.96 -6.59
CA ALA A 290 -10.99 -27.41 -5.59
C ALA A 290 -11.37 -26.94 -4.17
N ILE A 291 -11.92 -25.72 -4.04
CA ILE A 291 -12.40 -25.18 -2.77
C ILE A 291 -13.68 -25.89 -2.34
N VAL A 292 -14.61 -26.11 -3.28
CA VAL A 292 -15.82 -26.90 -3.01
C VAL A 292 -15.47 -28.28 -2.46
N GLN A 293 -14.55 -29.00 -3.10
CA GLN A 293 -14.10 -30.32 -2.64
C GLN A 293 -13.55 -30.27 -1.21
N ILE A 294 -12.73 -29.25 -0.90
CA ILE A 294 -12.16 -29.07 0.45
C ILE A 294 -13.26 -28.79 1.47
N LEU A 295 -14.17 -27.85 1.19
CA LEU A 295 -15.23 -27.47 2.13
C LEU A 295 -16.25 -28.58 2.33
N VAL A 296 -16.61 -29.33 1.28
CA VAL A 296 -17.47 -30.51 1.41
C VAL A 296 -16.79 -31.59 2.26
N SER A 297 -15.52 -31.89 2.00
CA SER A 297 -14.78 -32.87 2.83
C SER A 297 -14.71 -32.45 4.29
N LYS A 298 -14.51 -31.15 4.57
CA LYS A 298 -14.50 -30.62 5.93
C LYS A 298 -15.89 -30.73 6.58
N THR A 299 -16.95 -30.49 5.82
CA THR A 299 -18.35 -30.61 6.28
C THR A 299 -18.64 -32.05 6.70
N GLU A 300 -18.36 -33.02 5.83
CA GLU A 300 -18.53 -34.46 6.10
C GLU A 300 -17.72 -34.95 7.31
N MET A 301 -16.55 -34.35 7.57
CA MET A 301 -15.72 -34.68 8.74
C MET A 301 -16.19 -34.01 10.03
N THR A 302 -16.96 -32.92 9.96
CA THR A 302 -17.31 -32.11 11.14
C THR A 302 -18.71 -32.42 11.66
N TYR A 303 -19.67 -32.63 10.77
CA TYR A 303 -21.06 -32.87 11.13
C TYR A 303 -21.40 -34.35 10.98
N GLU A 304 -22.10 -34.90 11.96
CA GLU A 304 -22.69 -36.25 11.89
C GLU A 304 -24.14 -36.22 11.39
N SER A 305 -24.80 -35.05 11.49
CA SER A 305 -26.19 -34.85 11.07
C SER A 305 -26.33 -34.77 9.55
N GLU A 306 -27.01 -35.75 8.95
CA GLU A 306 -27.31 -35.75 7.51
C GLU A 306 -28.12 -34.52 7.05
N VAL A 307 -28.95 -33.95 7.95
CA VAL A 307 -29.79 -32.79 7.64
C VAL A 307 -28.96 -31.51 7.47
N GLU A 308 -27.93 -31.31 8.29
CA GLU A 308 -27.07 -30.13 8.21
C GLU A 308 -26.14 -30.20 7.00
N ILE A 309 -25.62 -31.39 6.71
CA ILE A 309 -24.80 -31.64 5.51
C ILE A 309 -25.63 -31.39 4.26
N SER A 310 -26.85 -31.92 4.20
CA SER A 310 -27.73 -31.76 3.03
C SER A 310 -28.10 -30.31 2.76
N ASP A 311 -28.48 -29.50 3.76
CA ASP A 311 -28.77 -28.06 3.53
C ASP A 311 -27.58 -27.33 2.88
N MET A 312 -26.35 -27.56 3.38
CA MET A 312 -25.15 -26.93 2.84
C MET A 312 -24.84 -27.37 1.40
N LEU A 313 -24.99 -28.66 1.10
CA LEU A 313 -24.77 -29.19 -0.24
C LEU A 313 -25.84 -28.70 -1.23
N ASN A 314 -27.08 -28.59 -0.79
CA ASN A 314 -28.20 -28.17 -1.62
C ASN A 314 -28.09 -26.69 -2.00
N THR A 315 -27.74 -25.80 -1.07
CA THR A 315 -27.53 -24.37 -1.40
C THR A 315 -26.32 -24.14 -2.29
N ALA A 316 -25.28 -24.97 -2.12
CA ALA A 316 -24.11 -24.94 -2.98
C ALA A 316 -24.47 -25.41 -4.40
N LEU A 317 -25.34 -26.41 -4.51
CA LEU A 317 -25.85 -26.92 -5.79
C LEU A 317 -26.66 -25.85 -6.52
N GLN A 318 -27.58 -25.18 -5.83
CA GLN A 318 -28.32 -24.04 -6.38
C GLN A 318 -27.37 -22.95 -6.90
N SER A 319 -26.36 -22.57 -6.11
CA SER A 319 -25.35 -21.57 -6.51
C SER A 319 -24.52 -22.02 -7.72
N ALA A 320 -24.17 -23.30 -7.81
CA ALA A 320 -23.49 -23.85 -8.97
C ALA A 320 -24.37 -23.83 -10.24
N CYS A 321 -25.68 -24.10 -10.10
CA CYS A 321 -26.64 -24.00 -11.20
C CYS A 321 -26.87 -22.54 -11.65
N GLU A 322 -27.00 -21.60 -10.70
CA GLU A 322 -27.13 -20.15 -10.93
C GLU A 322 -26.03 -19.61 -11.85
N SER A 323 -24.82 -20.16 -11.78
CA SER A 323 -23.66 -19.71 -12.58
C SER A 323 -23.13 -20.76 -13.58
N ASN A 324 -23.96 -21.75 -13.93
CA ASN A 324 -23.64 -22.79 -14.93
C ASN A 324 -22.30 -23.55 -14.68
N GLN A 325 -22.03 -23.89 -13.42
CA GLN A 325 -20.79 -24.55 -13.00
C GLN A 325 -20.88 -26.07 -13.10
N ALA A 326 -20.97 -26.60 -14.32
CA ALA A 326 -21.28 -28.01 -14.59
C ALA A 326 -20.39 -29.04 -13.87
N LYS A 327 -19.10 -28.76 -13.67
CA LYS A 327 -18.20 -29.66 -12.93
C LYS A 327 -18.55 -29.74 -11.44
N ILE A 328 -18.98 -28.62 -10.86
CA ILE A 328 -19.37 -28.52 -9.45
C ILE A 328 -20.74 -29.16 -9.26
N VAL A 329 -21.70 -28.89 -10.14
CA VAL A 329 -23.02 -29.56 -10.15
C VAL A 329 -22.84 -31.09 -10.14
N ARG A 330 -22.05 -31.64 -11.06
CA ARG A 330 -21.77 -33.10 -11.10
C ARG A 330 -21.11 -33.62 -9.83
N PHE A 331 -20.24 -32.82 -9.21
CA PHE A 331 -19.58 -33.21 -7.97
C PHE A 331 -20.57 -33.23 -6.79
N LEU A 332 -21.39 -32.19 -6.64
CA LEU A 332 -22.35 -32.07 -5.55
C LEU A 332 -23.48 -33.13 -5.65
N LEU A 333 -23.96 -33.43 -6.86
CA LEU A 333 -24.91 -34.54 -7.07
C LEU A 333 -24.31 -35.90 -6.68
N LYS A 334 -23.02 -36.14 -6.94
CA LYS A 334 -22.31 -37.35 -6.46
C LYS A 334 -22.15 -37.39 -4.94
N LYS A 335 -22.31 -36.24 -4.27
CA LYS A 335 -22.30 -36.10 -2.82
C LYS A 335 -23.73 -36.06 -2.24
N ASN A 336 -24.72 -36.52 -2.99
CA ASN A 336 -26.13 -36.60 -2.60
C ASN A 336 -26.79 -35.24 -2.32
N ALA A 337 -26.34 -34.16 -2.96
CA ALA A 337 -27.09 -32.91 -2.99
C ALA A 337 -28.43 -33.14 -3.73
N ASP A 338 -29.54 -32.69 -3.14
CA ASP A 338 -30.88 -32.82 -3.68
C ASP A 338 -31.18 -31.65 -4.65
N PRO A 339 -31.35 -31.93 -5.96
CA PRO A 339 -31.66 -30.89 -6.95
C PRO A 339 -33.07 -30.31 -6.82
N SER A 340 -33.98 -31.01 -6.12
CA SER A 340 -35.37 -30.56 -5.88
C SER A 340 -35.51 -29.69 -4.64
N TYR A 341 -34.44 -29.55 -3.83
CA TYR A 341 -34.45 -28.75 -2.64
C TYR A 341 -34.75 -27.27 -2.95
N ILE A 342 -35.73 -26.73 -2.22
CA ILE A 342 -36.11 -25.33 -2.23
C ILE A 342 -35.82 -24.79 -0.82
N LYS A 343 -35.03 -23.73 -0.72
CA LYS A 343 -34.74 -23.10 0.57
C LYS A 343 -35.86 -22.13 0.94
N ASP A 344 -36.11 -21.98 2.25
CA ASP A 344 -37.03 -20.97 2.76
C ASP A 344 -36.70 -19.56 2.23
N GLY A 345 -37.62 -19.03 1.42
CA GLY A 345 -37.54 -17.70 0.82
C GLY A 345 -36.95 -17.64 -0.60
N THR A 346 -36.74 -18.79 -1.26
CA THR A 346 -36.51 -18.88 -2.72
C THR A 346 -37.67 -19.63 -3.37
N ASP A 347 -38.16 -19.18 -4.52
CA ASP A 347 -39.22 -19.90 -5.28
C ASP A 347 -38.65 -20.95 -6.25
N TYR A 348 -37.33 -21.09 -6.31
CA TYR A 348 -36.63 -21.86 -7.34
C TYR A 348 -35.71 -22.92 -6.73
N ASN A 349 -35.79 -24.16 -7.23
CA ASN A 349 -34.82 -25.20 -6.95
C ASN A 349 -33.64 -25.16 -7.95
N ALA A 350 -32.69 -26.08 -7.81
CA ALA A 350 -31.50 -26.12 -8.67
C ALA A 350 -31.83 -26.44 -10.14
N LEU A 351 -32.93 -27.14 -10.42
CA LEU A 351 -33.40 -27.44 -11.78
C LEU A 351 -34.00 -26.19 -12.44
N ASP A 352 -34.81 -25.44 -11.71
CA ASP A 352 -35.44 -24.20 -12.22
C ASP A 352 -34.36 -23.18 -12.61
N LEU A 353 -33.33 -23.04 -11.76
CA LEU A 353 -32.18 -22.16 -12.00
C LEU A 353 -31.34 -22.59 -13.21
N ALA A 354 -31.21 -23.90 -13.44
CA ALA A 354 -30.51 -24.41 -14.61
C ALA A 354 -31.28 -24.13 -15.92
N LEU A 355 -32.62 -24.25 -15.88
CA LEU A 355 -33.49 -24.00 -17.04
C LEU A 355 -33.57 -22.51 -17.41
N ASP A 356 -33.63 -21.61 -16.42
CA ASP A 356 -33.66 -20.15 -16.67
C ASP A 356 -32.35 -19.65 -17.30
N ASN A 357 -31.21 -20.24 -16.92
CA ASN A 357 -29.93 -19.92 -17.54
C ASN A 357 -29.86 -20.34 -19.01
N ASP A 358 -30.33 -21.55 -19.36
CA ASP A 358 -30.39 -21.98 -20.75
C ASP A 358 -31.26 -21.03 -21.60
N ALA A 359 -32.37 -20.52 -21.05
CA ALA A 359 -33.24 -19.57 -21.76
C ALA A 359 -32.57 -18.21 -22.06
N ARG A 360 -31.71 -17.71 -21.17
CA ARG A 360 -31.00 -16.42 -21.35
C ARG A 360 -29.87 -16.45 -22.38
N TYR A 361 -29.37 -17.62 -22.77
CA TYR A 361 -28.35 -17.75 -23.83
C TYR A 361 -28.94 -17.80 -25.26
N PHE A 362 -30.27 -17.88 -25.40
CA PHE A 362 -30.97 -17.91 -26.70
C PHE A 362 -31.73 -16.61 -27.05
N THR A 363 -31.57 -15.55 -26.26
CA THR A 363 -32.04 -14.18 -26.53
C THR A 363 -30.86 -13.25 -26.69
#